data_AF-A0A317WT69-F1
#
_entry.id   AF-A0A317WT69-F1
#
_cell.length_a   1.000
_cell.length_b   1.000
_cell.length_c   1.000
_cell.angle_alpha   90.00
_cell.angle_beta   90.00
_cell.angle_gamma   90.00
#
_symmetry.space_group_name_H-M   'P 1'
#
loop_
_entity.id
_entity.type
_entity.pdbx_description
1 polymer ?
#
loop_
_entity_poly.entity_id
_entity_poly.type
_entity_poly.pdbx_seq_one_letter_code
_entity_poly.pdbx_strand_id
1 'polypeptide(L)'
;MTATAKLQWEKQDTLWWNTEYSNSTNETYLSDLWDSHIPWERGIIAIQHNEANRLGLPKSQPFPWDPTSGIYILNAHHILHCVRNIFISIQEYRQNRPQSITYEHILHCLDSIRLETMCTADDTPRYVPPNAVDGFRPGDGQARLCRDWQKLEAFVDRHSPCYQELSHTDEHISNLDRFKYCPNDSPYLPLIRKFFGYDDNWGNPFVEGHRVKDFEYARI
;
A
#
# COMPACT_ATOMS: atom_id res chain seq x y z
N MET A 1 13.92 -0.63 18.61
CA MET A 1 13.25 0.34 17.71
C MET A 1 11.83 0.52 18.22
N THR A 2 11.05 1.50 17.74
CA THR A 2 9.66 1.73 18.18
C THR A 2 8.68 1.28 17.10
N ALA A 3 7.63 0.54 17.44
CA ALA A 3 6.64 -0.03 16.52
C ALA A 3 5.61 0.99 15.95
N THR A 4 5.95 2.27 15.98
CA THR A 4 5.21 3.36 15.32
C THR A 4 6.20 4.29 14.65
N ALA A 5 5.89 4.78 13.44
CA ALA A 5 6.75 5.71 12.70
C ALA A 5 6.80 7.15 13.28
N LYS A 6 5.82 7.54 14.11
CA LYS A 6 5.73 8.85 14.80
C LYS A 6 5.92 10.08 13.89
N LEU A 7 5.37 10.01 12.67
CA LEU A 7 5.53 11.03 11.65
C LEU A 7 4.78 12.33 11.99
N GLN A 8 5.40 13.47 11.67
CA GLN A 8 4.83 14.80 11.81
C GLN A 8 4.33 15.33 10.46
N TRP A 9 3.42 16.30 10.48
CA TRP A 9 2.92 17.01 9.29
C TRP A 9 3.93 18.07 8.84
N GLU A 10 5.03 17.64 8.23
CA GLU A 10 6.19 18.50 7.94
C GLU A 10 6.55 18.57 6.45
N LYS A 11 6.01 17.68 5.61
CA LYS A 11 6.27 17.66 4.18
C LYS A 11 5.27 18.55 3.47
N GLN A 12 5.73 19.59 2.78
CA GLN A 12 4.84 20.41 1.97
C GLN A 12 4.51 19.74 0.64
N ASP A 13 3.23 19.80 0.26
CA ASP A 13 2.71 19.47 -1.05
C ASP A 13 1.75 20.58 -1.53
N THR A 14 1.27 20.50 -2.76
CA THR A 14 0.34 21.47 -3.33
C THR A 14 -0.92 20.77 -3.85
N LEU A 15 -2.08 21.27 -3.44
CA LEU A 15 -3.35 20.74 -3.92
C LEU A 15 -3.60 21.22 -5.36
N TRP A 16 -3.90 20.28 -6.25
CA TRP A 16 -4.31 20.56 -7.62
C TRP A 16 -5.48 19.66 -8.03
N TRP A 17 -6.45 20.22 -8.73
CA TRP A 17 -7.57 19.49 -9.30
C TRP A 17 -7.14 18.51 -10.40
N ASN A 18 -6.26 18.96 -11.30
CA ASN A 18 -5.72 18.14 -12.37
C ASN A 18 -4.28 17.75 -12.04
N THR A 19 -4.04 16.45 -11.97
CA THR A 19 -2.71 15.85 -11.82
C THR A 19 -2.57 14.71 -12.84
N GLU A 20 -1.40 14.10 -12.92
CA GLU A 20 -1.22 12.87 -13.71
C GLU A 20 -2.18 11.75 -13.28
N TYR A 21 -2.53 11.67 -11.99
CA TYR A 21 -3.46 10.69 -11.42
C TYR A 21 -4.94 10.99 -11.67
N SER A 22 -5.29 12.14 -12.25
CA SER A 22 -6.67 12.49 -12.64
C SER A 22 -6.83 12.79 -14.13
N ASN A 23 -5.79 12.58 -14.94
CA ASN A 23 -5.83 12.83 -16.39
C ASN A 23 -6.38 11.62 -17.16
N SER A 24 -7.60 11.76 -17.68
CA SER A 24 -8.28 10.69 -18.45
C SER A 24 -7.90 10.62 -19.93
N THR A 25 -6.98 11.45 -20.42
CA THR A 25 -6.63 11.50 -21.86
C THR A 25 -5.85 10.25 -22.31
N ASN A 26 -5.11 9.63 -21.38
CA ASN A 26 -4.37 8.39 -21.63
C ASN A 26 -4.69 7.37 -20.53
N GLU A 27 -5.76 6.58 -20.72
CA GLU A 27 -6.24 5.64 -19.71
C GLU A 27 -5.24 4.52 -19.39
N THR A 28 -4.41 4.12 -20.35
CA THR A 28 -3.35 3.12 -20.12
C THR A 28 -2.29 3.67 -19.17
N TYR A 29 -1.82 4.89 -19.40
CA TYR A 29 -0.86 5.55 -18.52
C TYR A 29 -1.45 5.84 -17.14
N LEU A 30 -2.71 6.31 -17.10
CA LEU A 30 -3.43 6.51 -15.84
C LEU A 30 -3.52 5.20 -15.03
N SER A 31 -3.89 4.10 -15.67
CA SER A 31 -3.96 2.79 -14.99
C SER A 31 -2.58 2.37 -14.46
N ASP A 32 -1.51 2.59 -15.23
CA ASP A 32 -0.14 2.30 -14.77
C ASP A 32 0.28 3.13 -13.55
N LEU A 33 -0.09 4.40 -13.48
CA LEU A 33 0.18 5.23 -12.30
C LEU A 33 -0.52 4.66 -11.05
N TRP A 34 -1.80 4.30 -11.17
CA TRP A 34 -2.57 3.75 -10.05
C TRP A 34 -2.12 2.34 -9.65
N ASP A 35 -1.70 1.53 -10.62
CA ASP A 35 -1.25 0.15 -10.36
C ASP A 35 0.19 0.09 -9.87
N SER A 36 1.07 0.88 -10.47
CA SER A 36 2.51 0.73 -10.30
C SER A 36 3.18 1.92 -9.65
N HIS A 37 2.56 3.07 -9.39
CA HIS A 37 3.30 4.21 -8.80
C HIS A 37 2.89 4.52 -7.35
N ILE A 38 1.83 3.87 -6.87
CA ILE A 38 1.33 3.99 -5.50
C ILE A 38 1.74 2.74 -4.71
N PRO A 39 2.31 2.86 -3.49
CA PRO A 39 2.76 1.72 -2.70
C PRO A 39 1.60 1.03 -1.93
N TRP A 40 0.49 0.75 -2.62
CA TRP A 40 -0.72 0.17 -2.01
C TRP A 40 -0.54 -1.31 -1.61
N GLU A 41 0.39 -2.02 -2.23
CA GLU A 41 0.73 -3.43 -1.94
C GLU A 41 1.66 -3.61 -0.72
N ARG A 42 2.17 -2.49 -0.18
CA ARG A 42 3.12 -2.47 0.94
C ARG A 42 2.40 -2.27 2.28
N GLY A 43 3.17 -2.03 3.34
CA GLY A 43 2.64 -1.64 4.65
C GLY A 43 2.29 -2.79 5.58
N ILE A 44 2.44 -4.05 5.14
CA ILE A 44 2.45 -5.19 6.05
C ILE A 44 3.81 -5.22 6.78
N ILE A 45 3.77 -5.26 8.11
CA ILE A 45 4.94 -5.19 8.99
C ILE A 45 4.91 -6.30 10.05
N ALA A 46 6.08 -6.76 10.50
CA ALA A 46 6.23 -7.61 11.67
C ALA A 46 6.59 -6.76 12.91
N ILE A 47 5.89 -6.97 14.02
CA ILE A 47 6.17 -6.35 15.30
C ILE A 47 6.26 -7.43 16.38
N GLN A 48 7.33 -7.39 17.18
CA GLN A 48 7.52 -8.26 18.34
C GLN A 48 6.32 -8.20 19.30
N HIS A 49 5.84 -9.35 19.77
CA HIS A 49 4.64 -9.42 20.61
C HIS A 49 4.77 -8.59 21.89
N ASN A 50 5.94 -8.57 22.52
CA ASN A 50 6.18 -7.77 23.72
C ASN A 50 6.08 -6.25 23.46
N GLU A 51 6.35 -5.82 22.23
CA GLU A 51 6.31 -4.43 21.81
C GLU A 51 4.90 -4.03 21.43
N ALA A 52 4.21 -4.86 20.66
CA ALA A 52 2.79 -4.71 20.36
C ALA A 52 1.96 -4.57 21.64
N ASN A 53 2.20 -5.42 22.65
CA ASN A 53 1.52 -5.36 23.94
C ASN A 53 1.78 -4.03 24.67
N ARG A 54 3.02 -3.51 24.64
CA ARG A 54 3.37 -2.22 25.26
C ARG A 54 2.67 -1.03 24.58
N LEU A 55 2.36 -1.17 23.30
CA LEU A 55 1.59 -0.18 22.53
C LEU A 55 0.07 -0.37 22.66
N GLY A 56 -0.39 -1.39 23.39
CA GLY A 56 -1.81 -1.72 23.49
C GLY A 56 -2.40 -2.25 22.19
N LEU A 57 -1.57 -2.74 21.26
CA LEU A 57 -2.05 -3.36 20.03
C LEU A 57 -2.67 -4.74 20.34
N PRO A 58 -3.81 -5.09 19.73
CA PRO A 58 -4.37 -6.43 19.83
C PRO A 58 -3.38 -7.49 19.31
N LYS A 59 -3.47 -8.71 19.87
CA LYS A 59 -2.69 -9.84 19.37
C LYS A 59 -3.05 -10.12 17.91
N SER A 60 -2.05 -10.09 17.05
CA SER A 60 -2.22 -10.40 15.62
C SER A 60 -1.74 -11.82 15.26
N GLN A 61 -1.94 -12.20 14.00
CA GLN A 61 -1.42 -13.43 13.42
C GLN A 61 0.11 -13.49 13.58
N PRO A 62 0.69 -14.64 13.99
CA PRO A 62 2.13 -14.80 14.08
C PRO A 62 2.80 -14.65 12.71
N PHE A 63 3.96 -14.01 12.70
CA PHE A 63 4.81 -13.96 11.51
C PHE A 63 5.40 -15.36 11.24
N PRO A 64 5.25 -15.94 10.03
CA PRO A 64 5.63 -17.34 9.78
C PRO A 64 7.08 -17.69 10.06
N TRP A 65 8.01 -16.75 9.88
CA TRP A 65 9.45 -16.99 10.06
C TRP A 65 9.98 -16.59 11.45
N ASP A 66 9.18 -15.87 12.23
CA ASP A 66 9.47 -15.54 13.63
C ASP A 66 8.15 -15.45 14.43
N PRO A 67 7.73 -16.55 15.09
CA PRO A 67 6.52 -16.60 15.90
C PRO A 67 6.55 -15.73 17.16
N THR A 68 7.67 -15.07 17.49
CA THR A 68 7.72 -14.06 18.55
C THR A 68 7.20 -12.69 18.10
N SER A 69 6.96 -12.54 16.79
CA SER A 69 6.41 -11.36 16.15
C SER A 69 5.02 -11.63 15.58
N GLY A 70 4.18 -10.60 15.56
CA GLY A 70 2.88 -10.60 14.89
C GLY A 70 2.89 -9.70 13.66
N ILE A 71 2.07 -10.03 12.66
CA ILE A 71 1.91 -9.26 11.42
C ILE A 71 0.86 -8.16 11.61
N TYR A 72 1.14 -6.93 11.23
CA TYR A 72 0.21 -5.80 11.26
C TYR A 72 0.19 -5.11 9.89
N ILE A 73 -0.89 -4.37 9.62
CA ILE A 73 -1.01 -3.54 8.42
C ILE A 73 -1.00 -2.09 8.85
N LEU A 74 -0.12 -1.29 8.26
CA LEU A 74 -0.12 0.16 8.45
C LEU A 74 -1.35 0.77 7.81
N ASN A 75 -2.11 1.52 8.61
CA ASN A 75 -3.38 2.11 8.18
C ASN A 75 -3.26 2.95 6.90
N ALA A 76 -2.19 3.73 6.75
CA ALA A 76 -2.00 4.56 5.55
C ALA A 76 -1.88 3.72 4.27
N HIS A 77 -1.21 2.57 4.30
CA HIS A 77 -1.15 1.65 3.17
C HIS A 77 -2.49 0.96 2.92
N HIS A 78 -3.21 0.59 3.98
CA HIS A 78 -4.56 0.05 3.87
C HIS A 78 -5.51 1.04 3.17
N ILE A 79 -5.41 2.34 3.49
CA ILE A 79 -6.19 3.38 2.80
C ILE A 79 -5.79 3.50 1.33
N LEU A 80 -4.51 3.42 0.97
CA LEU A 80 -4.09 3.40 -0.44
C LEU A 80 -4.61 2.16 -1.19
N HIS A 81 -4.62 0.99 -0.54
CA HIS A 81 -5.26 -0.23 -1.07
C HIS A 81 -6.76 0.00 -1.35
N CYS A 82 -7.49 0.60 -0.40
CA CYS A 82 -8.90 0.94 -0.58
C CYS A 82 -9.13 1.91 -1.74
N VAL A 83 -8.31 2.96 -1.87
CA VAL A 83 -8.43 3.92 -2.98
C VAL A 83 -8.20 3.22 -4.33
N ARG A 84 -7.19 2.34 -4.42
CA ARG A 84 -6.95 1.57 -5.65
C ARG A 84 -8.12 0.65 -6.00
N ASN A 85 -8.69 -0.07 -5.03
CA ASN A 85 -9.83 -0.95 -5.29
C ASN A 85 -11.04 -0.18 -5.84
N ILE A 86 -11.30 1.02 -5.32
CA ILE A 86 -12.34 1.90 -5.86
C ILE A 86 -12.00 2.36 -7.28
N PHE A 87 -10.74 2.72 -7.55
CA PHE A 87 -10.29 3.06 -8.90
C PHE A 87 -10.54 1.91 -9.89
N ILE A 88 -10.17 0.67 -9.54
CA ILE A 88 -10.43 -0.54 -10.35
C ILE A 88 -11.93 -0.68 -10.63
N SER A 89 -12.76 -0.62 -9.60
CA SER A 89 -14.22 -0.74 -9.71
C SER A 89 -14.82 0.29 -10.67
N ILE A 90 -14.38 1.56 -10.56
CA ILE A 90 -14.79 2.65 -11.46
C ILE A 90 -14.34 2.37 -12.90
N GLN A 91 -13.10 1.94 -13.11
CA GLN A 91 -12.56 1.66 -14.44
C GLN A 91 -13.27 0.48 -15.10
N GLU A 92 -13.55 -0.59 -14.36
CA GLU A 92 -14.32 -1.74 -14.83
C GLU A 92 -15.74 -1.32 -15.20
N TYR A 93 -16.40 -0.50 -14.39
CA TYR A 93 -17.71 0.06 -14.70
C TYR A 93 -17.69 0.88 -16.01
N ARG A 94 -16.74 1.83 -16.14
CA ARG A 94 -16.62 2.70 -17.33
C ARG A 94 -16.36 1.91 -18.61
N GLN A 95 -15.66 0.79 -18.50
CA GLN A 95 -15.32 -0.09 -19.63
C GLN A 95 -16.35 -1.21 -19.84
N ASN A 96 -17.47 -1.19 -19.10
CA ASN A 96 -18.51 -2.22 -19.16
C ASN A 96 -17.96 -3.65 -18.93
N ARG A 97 -16.97 -3.77 -18.03
CA ARG A 97 -16.40 -5.04 -17.57
C ARG A 97 -17.10 -5.52 -16.30
N PRO A 98 -17.17 -6.85 -16.09
CA PRO A 98 -17.60 -7.39 -14.80
C PRO A 98 -16.72 -6.83 -13.66
N GLN A 99 -17.32 -6.63 -12.50
CA GLN A 99 -16.60 -6.21 -11.30
C GLN A 99 -15.74 -7.37 -10.80
N SER A 100 -14.43 -7.17 -10.71
CA SER A 100 -13.49 -8.16 -10.15
C SER A 100 -13.43 -8.12 -8.62
N ILE A 101 -13.83 -6.99 -8.03
CA ILE A 101 -13.88 -6.78 -6.58
C ILE A 101 -15.34 -6.80 -6.14
N THR A 102 -15.64 -7.55 -5.08
CA THR A 102 -17.01 -7.68 -4.60
C THR A 102 -17.55 -6.35 -4.09
N TYR A 103 -18.87 -6.18 -4.20
CA TYR A 103 -19.55 -4.98 -3.73
C TYR A 103 -19.31 -4.72 -2.23
N GLU A 104 -19.33 -5.76 -1.41
CA GLU A 104 -19.06 -5.69 0.02
C GLU A 104 -17.66 -5.18 0.32
N HIS A 105 -16.66 -5.60 -0.47
CA HIS A 105 -15.29 -5.13 -0.31
C HIS A 105 -15.15 -3.65 -0.73
N ILE A 106 -15.84 -3.22 -1.80
CA ILE A 106 -15.87 -1.79 -2.17
C ILE A 106 -16.56 -0.94 -1.09
N LEU A 107 -17.65 -1.42 -0.49
CA LEU A 107 -18.28 -0.72 0.64
C LEU A 107 -17.37 -0.61 1.86
N HIS A 108 -16.61 -1.67 2.17
CA HIS A 108 -15.59 -1.64 3.22
C HIS A 108 -14.49 -0.61 2.91
N CYS A 109 -14.05 -0.53 1.66
CA CYS A 109 -13.04 0.46 1.23
C CYS A 109 -13.55 1.89 1.42
N LEU A 110 -14.79 2.17 1.01
CA LEU A 110 -15.44 3.46 1.18
C LEU A 110 -15.58 3.84 2.66
N ASP A 111 -16.02 2.90 3.52
CA ASP A 111 -16.16 3.17 4.94
C ASP A 111 -14.81 3.38 5.64
N SER A 112 -13.77 2.65 5.24
CA SER A 112 -12.41 2.82 5.77
C SER A 112 -11.86 4.22 5.46
N ILE A 113 -12.02 4.70 4.21
CA ILE A 113 -11.63 6.06 3.81
C ILE A 113 -12.44 7.11 4.55
N ARG A 114 -13.75 6.90 4.71
CA ARG A 114 -14.62 7.79 5.49
C ARG A 114 -14.15 7.88 6.94
N LEU A 115 -13.90 6.75 7.59
CA LEU A 115 -13.45 6.70 8.98
C LEU A 115 -12.09 7.39 9.15
N GLU A 116 -11.13 7.11 8.26
CA GLU A 116 -9.82 7.76 8.35
C GLU A 116 -9.91 9.28 8.17
N THR A 117 -10.75 9.73 7.24
CA THR A 117 -11.00 11.16 7.03
C THR A 117 -11.59 11.81 8.28
N MET A 118 -12.56 11.15 8.92
CA MET A 118 -13.18 11.63 10.16
C MET A 118 -12.23 11.60 11.36
N CYS A 119 -11.36 10.58 11.46
CA CYS A 119 -10.35 10.49 12.52
C CYS A 119 -9.24 11.54 12.35
N THR A 120 -8.86 11.83 11.11
CA THR A 120 -7.85 12.86 10.82
C THR A 120 -8.41 14.27 11.00
N ALA A 121 -9.67 14.49 10.61
CA ALA A 121 -10.41 15.74 10.77
C ALA A 121 -9.60 16.99 10.39
N ASP A 122 -8.94 16.96 9.23
CA ASP A 122 -8.11 18.06 8.76
C ASP A 122 -8.94 19.34 8.56
N ASP A 123 -8.63 20.35 9.36
CA ASP A 123 -9.34 21.62 9.48
C ASP A 123 -8.75 22.75 8.61
N THR A 124 -7.77 22.44 7.74
CA THR A 124 -7.16 23.41 6.83
C THR A 124 -8.23 24.00 5.87
N PRO A 125 -8.53 25.30 5.92
CA PRO A 125 -9.52 25.89 5.03
C PRO A 125 -9.05 25.86 3.58
N ARG A 126 -9.92 25.51 2.62
CA ARG A 126 -9.63 25.65 1.20
C ARG A 126 -10.10 27.00 0.70
N TYR A 127 -9.24 27.75 0.01
CA TYR A 127 -9.68 28.98 -0.63
C TYR A 127 -10.65 28.65 -1.78
N VAL A 128 -11.58 29.56 -2.05
CA VAL A 128 -12.46 29.51 -3.21
C VAL A 128 -12.06 30.66 -4.14
N PRO A 129 -11.65 30.40 -5.39
CA PRO A 129 -11.25 31.47 -6.30
C PRO A 129 -12.44 32.42 -6.56
N PRO A 130 -12.20 33.74 -6.66
CA PRO A 130 -13.24 34.67 -7.09
C PRO A 130 -13.71 34.32 -8.51
N ASN A 131 -15.00 34.47 -8.76
CA ASN A 131 -15.69 34.11 -10.01
C ASN A 131 -15.16 34.91 -11.22
N ALA A 132 -13.98 34.56 -11.75
CA ALA A 132 -13.39 35.08 -13.00
C ALA A 132 -12.01 34.48 -13.35
N VAL A 133 -11.36 33.71 -12.46
CA VAL A 133 -10.08 33.09 -12.82
C VAL A 133 -10.37 31.78 -13.56
N ASP A 134 -10.39 31.85 -14.89
CA ASP A 134 -10.61 30.68 -15.75
C ASP A 134 -9.66 29.52 -15.37
N GLY A 135 -10.24 28.35 -15.11
CA GLY A 135 -9.50 27.10 -14.91
C GLY A 135 -9.17 26.72 -13.46
N PHE A 136 -9.23 27.63 -12.47
CA PHE A 136 -8.93 27.31 -11.07
C PHE A 136 -10.15 26.74 -10.32
N ARG A 137 -9.91 25.72 -9.50
CA ARG A 137 -10.88 25.07 -8.60
C ARG A 137 -10.56 25.36 -7.13
N PRO A 138 -11.51 25.15 -6.20
CA PRO A 138 -11.26 25.39 -4.77
C PRO A 138 -10.00 24.68 -4.26
N GLY A 139 -9.08 25.47 -3.74
CA GLY A 139 -7.80 25.00 -3.18
C GLY A 139 -6.66 24.79 -4.19
N ASP A 140 -6.84 25.02 -5.49
CA ASP A 140 -5.76 24.87 -6.49
C ASP A 140 -4.55 25.76 -6.19
N GLY A 141 -3.34 25.19 -6.13
CA GLY A 141 -2.14 25.93 -5.79
C GLY A 141 -1.98 26.21 -4.30
N GLN A 142 -2.90 25.75 -3.46
CA GLN A 142 -2.81 25.90 -2.02
C GLN A 142 -1.85 24.86 -1.42
N ALA A 143 -0.93 25.32 -0.59
CA ALA A 143 -0.02 24.46 0.15
C ALA A 143 -0.79 23.54 1.12
N ARG A 144 -0.29 22.31 1.25
CA ARG A 144 -0.76 21.28 2.16
C ARG A 144 0.43 20.75 2.94
N LEU A 145 0.22 20.44 4.21
CA LEU A 145 1.20 19.72 5.01
C LEU A 145 0.83 18.25 5.01
N CYS A 146 1.82 17.41 4.74
CA CYS A 146 1.74 15.97 4.60
C CYS A 146 2.72 15.32 5.60
N ARG A 147 2.43 14.08 5.99
CA ARG A 147 3.45 13.24 6.62
C ARG A 147 4.46 12.78 5.57
N ASP A 148 5.72 12.67 5.97
CA ASP A 148 6.79 12.25 5.06
C ASP A 148 6.66 10.75 4.71
N TRP A 149 6.24 10.47 3.48
CA TRP A 149 6.05 9.12 2.99
C TRP A 149 7.36 8.33 2.92
N GLN A 150 8.49 8.97 2.63
CA GLN A 150 9.78 8.28 2.57
C GLN A 150 10.17 7.75 3.96
N LYS A 151 9.85 8.50 5.03
CA LYS A 151 10.05 8.03 6.41
C LYS A 151 9.12 6.87 6.77
N LEU A 152 7.90 6.85 6.21
CA LEU A 152 6.97 5.72 6.40
C LEU A 152 7.48 4.46 5.69
N GLU A 153 7.91 4.58 4.43
CA GLU A 153 8.49 3.46 3.66
C GLU A 153 9.72 2.89 4.35
N ALA A 154 10.64 3.76 4.80
CA ALA A 154 11.81 3.30 5.56
C ALA A 154 11.42 2.60 6.87
N PHE A 155 10.27 2.96 7.47
CA PHE A 155 9.74 2.25 8.63
C PHE A 155 9.19 0.87 8.25
N VAL A 156 8.48 0.75 7.12
CA VAL A 156 8.02 -0.54 6.57
C VAL A 156 9.20 -1.46 6.28
N ASP A 157 10.23 -0.96 5.59
CA ASP A 157 11.41 -1.75 5.21
C ASP A 157 12.11 -2.36 6.43
N ARG A 158 12.29 -1.56 7.50
CA ARG A 158 12.90 -2.04 8.76
C ARG A 158 12.07 -3.07 9.52
N HIS A 159 10.77 -3.16 9.23
CA HIS A 159 9.86 -4.12 9.86
C HIS A 159 9.30 -5.11 8.83
N SER A 160 10.01 -5.32 7.71
CA SER A 160 9.53 -6.18 6.63
C SER A 160 9.31 -7.61 7.13
N PRO A 161 8.10 -8.18 6.98
CA PRO A 161 7.83 -9.60 7.18
C PRO A 161 8.14 -10.40 5.91
N CYS A 162 8.94 -9.85 4.98
CA CYS A 162 9.20 -10.46 3.69
C CYS A 162 7.92 -10.67 2.85
N TYR A 163 6.93 -9.80 3.04
CA TYR A 163 5.64 -9.87 2.35
C TYR A 163 5.72 -9.23 0.95
N GLN A 164 5.14 -9.92 -0.03
CA GLN A 164 4.83 -9.37 -1.35
C GLN A 164 3.45 -9.88 -1.79
N GLU A 165 2.62 -8.98 -2.31
CA GLU A 165 1.39 -9.38 -2.99
C GLU A 165 1.74 -10.02 -4.35
N LEU A 166 1.17 -11.19 -4.63
CA LEU A 166 1.44 -11.92 -5.87
C LEU A 166 0.23 -11.92 -6.79
N SER A 167 -0.93 -12.32 -6.26
CA SER A 167 -2.21 -12.25 -6.94
C SER A 167 -3.33 -12.36 -5.93
N HIS A 168 -4.33 -11.50 -6.09
CA HIS A 168 -5.55 -11.52 -5.29
C HIS A 168 -6.59 -12.52 -5.82
N THR A 169 -6.45 -12.99 -7.06
CA THR A 169 -7.43 -13.86 -7.74
C THR A 169 -6.95 -15.28 -7.95
N ASP A 170 -5.67 -15.56 -7.70
CA ASP A 170 -5.10 -16.89 -7.84
C ASP A 170 -5.20 -17.66 -6.50
N GLU A 171 -6.16 -18.57 -6.43
CA GLU A 171 -6.39 -19.43 -5.26
C GLU A 171 -5.30 -20.49 -5.05
N HIS A 172 -4.41 -20.71 -6.04
CA HIS A 172 -3.30 -21.65 -5.92
C HIS A 172 -2.10 -21.08 -5.15
N ILE A 173 -2.05 -19.75 -4.97
CA ILE A 173 -0.98 -19.10 -4.21
C ILE A 173 -1.29 -19.23 -2.72
N SER A 174 -0.47 -19.99 -2.01
CA SER A 174 -0.63 -20.10 -0.56
C SER A 174 -0.33 -18.77 0.13
N ASN A 175 -0.95 -18.51 1.27
CA ASN A 175 -0.61 -17.30 2.04
C ASN A 175 0.88 -17.27 2.42
N LEU A 176 1.49 -18.43 2.67
CA LEU A 176 2.91 -18.52 3.00
C LEU A 176 3.83 -18.13 1.83
N ASP A 177 3.40 -18.37 0.58
CA ASP A 177 4.16 -17.95 -0.60
C ASP A 177 4.36 -16.44 -0.65
N ARG A 178 3.47 -15.66 -0.04
CA ARG A 178 3.58 -14.19 0.01
C ARG A 178 4.67 -13.72 0.97
N PHE A 179 5.10 -14.54 1.93
CA PHE A 179 6.04 -14.15 2.99
C PHE A 179 7.51 -14.51 2.69
N LYS A 180 7.88 -14.89 1.46
CA LYS A 180 9.25 -15.33 1.16
C LYS A 180 10.19 -14.24 0.60
N TYR A 181 9.70 -13.03 0.40
CA TYR A 181 10.39 -11.97 -0.35
C TYR A 181 11.17 -11.03 0.56
N CYS A 182 12.21 -11.56 1.19
CA CYS A 182 13.04 -10.79 2.12
C CYS A 182 14.12 -9.95 1.42
N PRO A 183 14.60 -8.85 2.03
CA PRO A 183 15.90 -8.26 1.68
C PRO A 183 17.03 -9.29 1.73
N ASN A 184 18.08 -9.09 0.91
CA ASN A 184 19.19 -10.05 0.75
C ASN A 184 19.99 -10.31 2.03
N ASP A 185 19.99 -9.37 2.98
CA ASP A 185 20.65 -9.45 4.28
C ASP A 185 19.73 -9.98 5.40
N SER A 186 18.51 -10.42 5.06
CA SER A 186 17.54 -10.89 6.05
C SER A 186 17.98 -12.19 6.73
N PRO A 187 17.87 -12.27 8.08
CA PRO A 187 18.18 -13.49 8.83
C PRO A 187 17.18 -14.63 8.54
N TYR A 188 16.05 -14.34 7.90
CA TYR A 188 15.01 -15.33 7.59
C TYR A 188 15.28 -16.08 6.27
N LEU A 189 16.15 -15.58 5.39
CA LEU A 189 16.43 -16.22 4.09
C LEU A 189 16.89 -17.68 4.20
N PRO A 190 17.81 -18.06 5.11
CA PRO A 190 18.20 -19.47 5.28
C PRO A 190 17.02 -20.37 5.67
N LEU A 191 16.11 -19.87 6.51
CA LEU A 191 14.92 -20.61 6.94
C LEU A 191 13.93 -20.79 5.77
N ILE A 192 13.69 -19.71 5.01
CA ILE A 192 12.83 -19.71 3.83
C ILE A 192 13.35 -20.70 2.78
N ARG A 193 14.64 -20.61 2.44
CA ARG A 193 15.26 -21.52 1.46
C ARG A 193 15.10 -22.98 1.86
N LYS A 194 15.38 -23.29 3.13
CA LYS A 194 15.19 -24.63 3.67
C LYS A 194 13.74 -25.10 3.60
N PHE A 195 12.78 -24.24 3.90
CA PHE A 195 11.35 -24.59 3.89
C PHE A 195 10.85 -24.89 2.47
N PHE A 196 11.21 -24.05 1.50
CA PHE A 196 10.76 -24.19 0.10
C PHE A 196 11.67 -25.08 -0.76
N GLY A 197 12.81 -25.55 -0.23
CA GLY A 197 13.78 -26.35 -0.97
C GLY A 197 14.55 -25.56 -2.03
N TYR A 198 14.75 -24.26 -1.81
CA TYR A 198 15.55 -23.41 -2.71
C TYR A 198 17.05 -23.56 -2.46
N ASP A 199 17.84 -23.25 -3.48
CA ASP A 199 19.29 -23.19 -3.38
C ASP A 199 19.78 -21.97 -2.57
N ASP A 200 21.06 -21.98 -2.19
CA ASP A 200 21.69 -20.91 -1.39
C ASP A 200 21.82 -19.57 -2.14
N ASN A 201 21.64 -19.57 -3.47
CA ASN A 201 21.68 -18.37 -4.29
C ASN A 201 20.29 -17.74 -4.46
N TRP A 202 19.22 -18.44 -4.10
CA TRP A 202 17.86 -17.91 -4.18
C TRP A 202 17.69 -16.72 -3.23
N GLY A 203 17.33 -15.57 -3.79
CA GLY A 203 17.02 -14.34 -3.07
C GLY A 203 15.69 -13.78 -3.53
N ASN A 204 15.32 -12.60 -3.01
CA ASN A 204 14.11 -11.93 -3.48
C ASN A 204 14.35 -11.35 -4.89
N PRO A 205 13.64 -11.85 -5.93
CA PRO A 205 13.82 -11.39 -7.30
C PRO A 205 13.38 -9.93 -7.50
N PHE A 206 12.66 -9.34 -6.54
CA PHE A 206 12.14 -7.97 -6.61
C PHE A 206 13.07 -6.92 -6.01
N VAL A 207 14.26 -7.31 -5.53
CA VAL A 207 15.27 -6.37 -5.00
C VAL A 207 15.94 -5.57 -6.14
N GLU A 208 15.83 -6.02 -7.39
CA GLU A 208 16.30 -5.29 -8.59
C GLU A 208 15.15 -4.60 -9.33
N GLY A 209 14.54 -3.57 -8.72
CA GLY A 209 13.87 -2.46 -9.43
C GLY A 209 12.70 -2.76 -10.38
N HIS A 210 12.27 -4.01 -10.52
CA HIS A 210 11.23 -4.43 -11.44
C HIS A 210 10.05 -4.98 -10.65
N ARG A 211 9.02 -4.14 -10.51
CA ARG A 211 7.68 -4.60 -10.18
C ARG A 211 7.21 -5.54 -11.27
N VAL A 212 6.58 -6.63 -10.83
CA VAL A 212 6.05 -7.73 -11.62
C VAL A 212 5.05 -7.22 -12.66
N LYS A 213 5.53 -6.76 -13.81
CA LYS A 213 4.75 -6.80 -15.05
C LYS A 213 5.06 -8.04 -15.89
N ASP A 214 6.09 -8.80 -15.52
CA ASP A 214 6.63 -9.88 -16.35
C ASP A 214 6.50 -11.30 -15.76
N PHE A 215 5.80 -11.50 -14.64
CA PHE A 215 5.26 -12.84 -14.35
C PHE A 215 3.89 -12.98 -15.02
N GLU A 216 3.90 -12.90 -16.35
CA GLU A 216 2.96 -13.69 -17.14
C GLU A 216 3.14 -15.14 -16.69
N TYR A 217 2.01 -15.78 -16.37
CA TYR A 217 1.84 -17.22 -16.28
C TYR A 217 2.98 -18.00 -16.97
N ALA A 218 3.93 -18.48 -16.18
CA ALA A 218 4.70 -19.64 -16.59
C ALA A 218 3.71 -20.80 -16.62
N ARG A 219 3.10 -21.01 -17.80
CA ARG A 219 2.46 -22.27 -18.18
C ARG A 219 3.41 -23.41 -17.84
N ILE A 220 3.17 -24.11 -16.73
CA ILE A 220 3.25 -25.58 -16.60
C ILE A 220 2.17 -26.00 -15.62
#